data_AF-A0A9W5QSX7-F1
#
_entry.id   AF-A0A9W5QSX7-F1
#
_cell.length_a   1.000
_cell.length_b   1.000
_cell.length_c   1.000
_cell.angle_alpha   90.00
_cell.angle_beta   90.00
_cell.angle_gamma   90.00
#
_symmetry.space_group_name_H-M   'P 1'
#
loop_
_entity.id
_entity.type
_entity.pdbx_description
1 polymer ?
#
loop_
_entity_poly.entity_id
_entity_poly.type
_entity_poly.pdbx_seq_one_letter_code
_entity_poly.pdbx_strand_id
1 'polypeptide(L)'
;MGNLKFQKVTLFEFIIFIHSLQLASGMLIMPSPLATNAGTDGWISIILGWIVTSIIGVFIILMLQKNPNKNFSQILKTYFGKWIGTILFLAYAFYLFFAGFNTLLKATDIVKVWIFPSTPAYQITILLLLPFIILTLSGLRALTSYSMLVFFFTTWMPLFLLFSLKTNYNPLHLLPIFKEGLYPIVKATKETITPYAGLEIAYYIYPFLQKKQKAIKGLLIANTGTMFFYLYVTILSYIYFSPEGIKDVIWPVFHLLKGVRFSFMERLEIIYIAYYLIVFSTTIYPYLFFSFESVAISLQKNARNWALLAFMLFIVGLFIFLNPDVDQYLFIYSLMDILNVVFFILLPILFFAYSILFTWITRRKQL
;
A
#
# COMPACT_ATOMS: atom_id res chain seq x y z
N MET A 1 22.80 11.29 8.29
CA MET A 1 21.80 12.34 8.00
C MET A 1 22.35 13.74 8.31
N GLY A 2 23.47 14.12 7.69
CA GLY A 2 23.98 15.49 7.74
C GLY A 2 23.72 16.17 6.40
N ASN A 3 23.03 17.31 6.40
CA ASN A 3 22.77 18.20 5.26
C ASN A 3 21.70 17.81 4.23
N LEU A 4 20.61 17.17 4.67
CA LEU A 4 19.30 17.41 4.02
C LEU A 4 18.63 18.54 4.81
N LYS A 5 18.52 19.75 4.23
CA LYS A 5 17.61 20.78 4.75
C LYS A 5 16.29 20.07 5.09
N PHE A 6 15.86 20.09 6.34
CA PHE A 6 14.61 19.45 6.78
C PHE A 6 13.43 20.09 6.02
N GLN A 7 13.12 19.59 4.83
CA GLN A 7 11.94 20.00 4.09
C GLN A 7 10.75 19.38 4.80
N LYS A 8 10.00 20.22 5.50
CA LYS A 8 8.94 19.79 6.39
C LYS A 8 7.72 19.35 5.58
N VAL A 9 7.18 18.17 5.87
CA VAL A 9 5.95 17.62 5.27
C VAL A 9 4.74 18.23 5.99
N THR A 10 3.81 18.80 5.22
CA THR A 10 2.56 19.33 5.78
C THR A 10 1.62 18.20 6.22
N LEU A 11 0.64 18.51 7.06
CA LEU A 11 -0.35 17.49 7.47
C LEU A 11 -1.14 16.94 6.28
N PHE A 12 -1.46 17.79 5.30
CA PHE A 12 -2.21 17.38 4.11
C PHE A 12 -1.40 16.45 3.20
N GLU A 13 -0.12 16.78 2.97
CA GLU A 13 0.80 15.88 2.26
C GLU A 13 0.98 14.55 2.98
N PHE A 14 1.06 14.55 4.31
CA PHE A 14 1.12 13.31 5.10
C PHE A 14 -0.13 12.44 4.93
N ILE A 15 -1.33 13.06 4.95
CA ILE A 15 -2.60 12.37 4.71
C ILE A 15 -2.61 11.73 3.32
N ILE A 16 -2.34 12.52 2.28
CA ILE A 16 -2.39 12.06 0.89
C ILE A 16 -1.33 11.01 0.63
N PHE A 17 -0.13 11.16 1.18
CA PHE A 17 0.94 10.17 1.02
C PHE A 17 0.50 8.81 1.53
N ILE A 18 0.04 8.71 2.79
CA ILE A 18 -0.45 7.45 3.37
C ILE A 18 -1.62 6.87 2.56
N HIS A 19 -2.61 7.70 2.22
CA HIS A 19 -3.78 7.27 1.44
C HIS A 19 -3.38 6.69 0.07
N SER A 20 -2.45 7.35 -0.62
CA SER A 20 -1.98 6.93 -1.95
C SER A 20 -1.21 5.61 -1.91
N LEU A 21 -0.51 5.31 -0.80
CA LEU A 21 0.16 4.02 -0.63
C LEU A 21 -0.82 2.85 -0.53
N GLN A 22 -1.98 3.08 0.07
CA GLN A 22 -2.98 2.02 0.28
C GLN A 22 -3.73 1.72 -1.02
N LEU A 23 -4.16 2.75 -1.76
CA LEU A 23 -5.07 2.58 -2.90
C LEU A 23 -4.61 1.62 -4.00
N ALA A 24 -3.31 1.57 -4.31
CA ALA A 24 -2.75 0.89 -5.49
C ALA A 24 -3.35 -0.51 -5.74
N SER A 25 -3.09 -1.49 -4.89
CA SER A 25 -3.52 -2.87 -5.17
C SER A 25 -4.90 -3.20 -4.62
N GLY A 26 -5.30 -2.59 -3.50
CA GLY A 26 -6.51 -2.96 -2.79
C GLY A 26 -7.78 -2.69 -3.58
N MET A 27 -7.87 -1.51 -4.20
CA MET A 27 -9.08 -1.06 -4.87
C MET A 27 -9.51 -1.99 -6.01
N LEU A 28 -8.56 -2.58 -6.74
CA LEU A 28 -8.86 -3.33 -7.98
C LEU A 28 -9.27 -4.79 -7.76
N ILE A 29 -8.70 -5.42 -6.74
CA ILE A 29 -8.76 -6.88 -6.55
C ILE A 29 -9.70 -7.25 -5.40
N MET A 30 -9.75 -6.43 -4.35
CA MET A 30 -10.41 -6.76 -3.08
C MET A 30 -11.89 -7.22 -3.16
N PRO A 31 -12.74 -6.74 -4.11
CA PRO A 31 -14.13 -7.21 -4.14
C PRO A 31 -14.27 -8.73 -4.32
N SER A 32 -13.40 -9.38 -5.09
CA SER A 32 -13.52 -10.81 -5.38
C SER A 32 -13.16 -11.70 -4.17
N PRO A 33 -11.99 -11.56 -3.50
CA PRO A 33 -11.66 -12.34 -2.31
C PRO A 33 -12.64 -12.14 -1.15
N LEU A 34 -13.22 -10.94 -1.01
CA LEU A 34 -14.27 -10.67 -0.02
C LEU A 34 -15.56 -11.44 -0.35
N ALA A 35 -15.97 -11.48 -1.62
CA ALA A 35 -17.12 -12.24 -2.05
C ALA A 35 -16.92 -13.75 -1.92
N THR A 36 -15.70 -14.23 -2.18
CA THR A 36 -15.35 -15.64 -2.02
C THR A 36 -15.40 -16.09 -0.56
N ASN A 37 -14.97 -15.24 0.39
CA ASN A 37 -14.86 -15.61 1.80
C ASN A 37 -16.07 -15.23 2.67
N ALA A 38 -16.84 -14.22 2.28
CA ALA A 38 -17.97 -13.69 3.08
C ALA A 38 -19.22 -13.40 2.24
N GLY A 39 -19.25 -13.83 0.98
CA GLY A 39 -20.35 -13.53 0.07
C GLY A 39 -20.57 -12.03 -0.11
N THR A 40 -21.82 -11.67 -0.33
CA THR A 40 -22.25 -10.28 -0.56
C THR A 40 -22.18 -9.42 0.72
N ASP A 41 -21.95 -10.03 1.89
CA ASP A 41 -21.70 -9.32 3.15
C ASP A 41 -20.22 -8.90 3.33
N GLY A 42 -19.33 -9.31 2.42
CA GLY A 42 -17.89 -9.03 2.50
C GLY A 42 -17.52 -7.54 2.55
N TRP A 43 -18.40 -6.63 2.12
CA TRP A 43 -18.17 -5.19 2.28
C TRP A 43 -18.08 -4.76 3.76
N ILE A 44 -18.72 -5.49 4.69
CA ILE A 44 -18.63 -5.21 6.14
C ILE A 44 -17.22 -5.50 6.65
N SER A 45 -16.53 -6.49 6.08
CA SER A 45 -15.13 -6.81 6.40
C SER A 45 -14.17 -5.65 6.11
N ILE A 46 -14.52 -4.76 5.17
CA ILE A 46 -13.76 -3.53 4.87
C ILE A 46 -13.78 -2.57 6.06
N ILE A 47 -14.93 -2.45 6.73
CA ILE A 47 -15.10 -1.59 7.91
C ILE A 47 -14.35 -2.20 9.10
N LEU A 48 -14.46 -3.51 9.31
CA LEU A 48 -13.70 -4.20 10.36
C LEU A 48 -12.19 -4.07 10.15
N GLY A 49 -11.73 -4.23 8.90
CA GLY A 49 -10.35 -4.01 8.50
C GLY A 49 -9.85 -2.60 8.78
N TRP A 50 -10.68 -1.60 8.45
CA TRP A 50 -10.40 -0.20 8.75
C TRP A 50 -10.26 0.04 10.26
N ILE A 51 -11.11 -0.54 11.10
CA ILE A 51 -11.00 -0.42 12.57
C ILE A 51 -9.67 -1.00 13.06
N VAL A 52 -9.37 -2.25 12.67
CA VAL A 52 -8.14 -2.96 13.11
C VAL A 52 -6.89 -2.19 12.68
N THR A 53 -6.81 -1.81 11.41
CA THR A 53 -5.64 -1.09 10.87
C THR A 53 -5.52 0.34 11.41
N SER A 54 -6.64 1.01 11.72
CA SER A 54 -6.63 2.31 12.39
C SER A 54 -6.04 2.21 13.80
N ILE A 55 -6.40 1.19 14.58
CA ILE A 55 -5.82 0.94 15.91
C ILE A 55 -4.31 0.74 15.81
N ILE A 56 -3.87 -0.05 14.83
CA ILE A 56 -2.46 -0.32 14.59
C ILE A 56 -1.71 0.95 14.19
N GLY A 57 -2.27 1.73 13.27
CA GLY A 57 -1.74 3.04 12.90
C GLY A 57 -1.63 4.00 14.09
N VAL A 58 -2.59 3.98 15.01
CA VAL A 58 -2.52 4.74 16.27
C VAL A 58 -1.33 4.26 17.12
N PHE A 59 -1.09 2.96 17.28
CA PHE A 59 0.07 2.45 18.01
C PHE A 59 1.40 2.89 17.40
N ILE A 60 1.50 2.89 16.07
CA ILE A 60 2.66 3.40 15.33
C ILE A 60 2.92 4.86 15.69
N ILE A 61 1.90 5.72 15.60
CA ILE A 61 2.05 7.15 15.89
C ILE A 61 2.33 7.42 17.37
N LEU A 62 1.70 6.69 18.29
CA LEU A 62 1.96 6.84 19.73
C LEU A 62 3.41 6.49 20.07
N MET A 63 3.97 5.44 19.45
CA MET A 63 5.39 5.09 19.61
C MET A 63 6.28 6.24 19.10
N LEU A 64 5.97 6.79 17.93
CA LEU A 64 6.70 7.91 17.33
C LEU A 64 6.59 9.21 18.15
N GLN A 65 5.45 9.46 18.80
CA GLN A 65 5.25 10.60 19.69
C GLN A 65 6.09 10.52 20.98
N LYS A 66 6.37 9.31 21.48
CA LYS A 66 7.32 9.12 22.59
C LYS A 66 8.77 9.43 22.18
N ASN A 67 9.08 9.43 20.88
CA ASN A 67 10.43 9.59 20.35
C ASN A 67 10.50 10.68 19.26
N PRO A 68 10.04 11.91 19.52
CA PRO A 68 9.75 12.89 18.47
C PRO A 68 10.98 13.36 17.69
N ASN A 69 12.18 13.24 18.27
CA ASN A 69 13.45 13.70 17.70
C ASN A 69 14.30 12.56 17.13
N LYS A 70 13.81 11.32 17.14
CA LYS A 70 14.55 10.15 16.65
C LYS A 70 13.93 9.65 15.34
N ASN A 71 14.78 9.21 14.42
CA ASN A 71 14.33 8.44 13.25
C ASN A 71 14.10 6.97 13.62
N PHE A 72 13.43 6.21 12.76
CA PHE A 72 13.06 4.82 13.04
C PHE A 72 14.25 3.93 13.44
N SER A 73 15.41 4.05 12.76
CA SER A 73 16.63 3.31 13.12
C SER A 73 17.12 3.66 14.53
N GLN A 74 17.13 4.94 14.90
CA GLN A 74 17.53 5.40 16.24
C GLN A 74 16.55 4.94 17.32
N ILE A 75 15.25 4.89 17.01
CA ILE A 75 14.23 4.37 17.91
C ILE A 75 14.52 2.88 18.17
N LEU A 76 14.64 2.06 17.13
CA LEU A 76 14.93 0.64 17.28
C LEU A 76 16.22 0.40 18.08
N LYS A 77 17.29 1.18 17.81
CA LYS A 77 18.54 1.10 18.57
C LYS A 77 18.42 1.53 20.03
N THR A 78 17.48 2.42 20.36
CA THR A 78 17.21 2.84 21.74
C THR A 78 16.57 1.70 22.54
N TYR A 79 15.58 1.03 21.95
CA TYR A 79 14.79 0.01 22.65
C TYR A 79 15.47 -1.35 22.65
N PHE A 80 16.10 -1.76 21.53
CA PHE A 80 16.67 -3.11 21.37
C PHE A 80 18.21 -3.13 21.40
N GLY A 81 18.86 -1.98 21.58
CA GLY A 81 20.32 -1.85 21.49
C GLY A 81 20.84 -1.79 20.05
N LYS A 82 22.15 -1.54 19.90
CA LYS A 82 22.78 -1.28 18.59
C LYS A 82 22.65 -2.43 17.61
N TRP A 83 22.88 -3.67 18.06
CA TRP A 83 22.91 -4.85 17.18
C TRP A 83 21.51 -5.28 16.75
N ILE A 84 20.66 -5.69 17.70
CA ILE A 84 19.29 -6.14 17.43
C ILE A 84 18.48 -5.02 16.76
N GLY A 85 18.61 -3.78 17.21
CA GLY A 85 17.94 -2.64 16.57
C GLY A 85 18.36 -2.40 15.12
N THR A 86 19.60 -2.73 14.74
CA THR A 86 20.05 -2.65 13.35
C THR A 86 19.49 -3.81 12.52
N ILE A 87 19.47 -5.02 13.06
CA ILE A 87 18.87 -6.19 12.39
C ILE A 87 17.38 -5.96 12.11
N LEU A 88 16.63 -5.50 13.11
CA LEU A 88 15.20 -5.18 12.94
C LEU A 88 14.97 -4.08 11.89
N PHE A 89 15.84 -3.07 11.85
CA PHE A 89 15.74 -2.00 10.85
C PHE A 89 16.00 -2.52 9.43
N LEU A 90 16.99 -3.40 9.24
CA LEU A 90 17.27 -4.02 7.95
C LEU A 90 16.19 -5.04 7.54
N ALA A 91 15.64 -5.80 8.49
CA ALA A 91 14.50 -6.69 8.24
C ALA A 91 13.27 -5.89 7.77
N TYR A 92 13.03 -4.73 8.38
CA TYR A 92 11.98 -3.82 7.97
C TYR A 92 12.25 -3.21 6.58
N ALA A 93 13.50 -2.87 6.26
CA ALA A 93 13.88 -2.42 4.92
C ALA A 93 13.61 -3.51 3.87
N PHE A 94 13.90 -4.78 4.17
CA PHE A 94 13.57 -5.91 3.30
C PHE A 94 12.06 -6.10 3.14
N TYR A 95 11.27 -5.93 4.21
CA TYR A 95 9.81 -5.91 4.11
C TYR A 95 9.32 -4.83 3.13
N LEU A 96 9.84 -3.59 3.24
CA LEU A 96 9.50 -2.52 2.31
C LEU A 96 9.96 -2.82 0.87
N PHE A 97 11.15 -3.40 0.69
CA PHE A 97 11.61 -3.86 -0.61
C PHE A 97 10.60 -4.84 -1.23
N PHE A 98 10.22 -5.86 -0.48
CA PHE A 98 9.32 -6.90 -0.94
C PHE A 98 7.93 -6.35 -1.22
N ALA A 99 7.42 -5.42 -0.40
CA ALA A 99 6.15 -4.73 -0.65
C ALA A 99 6.16 -3.92 -1.96
N GLY A 100 7.22 -3.15 -2.20
CA GLY A 100 7.42 -2.40 -3.43
C GLY A 100 7.57 -3.30 -4.66
N PHE A 101 8.36 -4.36 -4.54
CA PHE A 101 8.57 -5.37 -5.58
C PHE A 101 7.27 -6.11 -5.93
N ASN A 102 6.52 -6.56 -4.93
CA ASN A 102 5.23 -7.24 -5.10
C ASN A 102 4.21 -6.33 -5.80
N THR A 103 4.18 -5.04 -5.45
CA THR A 103 3.29 -4.07 -6.09
C THR A 103 3.67 -3.82 -7.55
N LEU A 104 4.98 -3.75 -7.84
CA LEU A 104 5.51 -3.65 -9.20
C LEU A 104 5.19 -4.91 -10.02
N LEU A 105 5.28 -6.09 -9.40
CA LEU A 105 4.91 -7.37 -10.01
C LEU A 105 3.43 -7.37 -10.43
N LYS A 106 2.52 -6.94 -9.53
CA LYS A 106 1.09 -6.78 -9.82
C LYS A 106 0.83 -5.80 -10.97
N ALA A 107 1.50 -4.65 -10.96
CA ALA A 107 1.35 -3.64 -12.01
C ALA A 107 1.81 -4.19 -13.38
N THR A 108 2.96 -4.86 -13.42
CA THR A 108 3.50 -5.47 -14.65
C THR A 108 2.58 -6.59 -15.15
N ASP A 109 2.04 -7.43 -14.27
CA ASP A 109 1.10 -8.50 -14.63
C ASP A 109 -0.19 -7.94 -15.26
N ILE A 110 -0.76 -6.89 -14.66
CA ILE A 110 -1.92 -6.18 -15.23
C ILE A 110 -1.61 -5.68 -16.65
N VAL A 111 -0.44 -5.07 -16.88
CA VAL A 111 -0.07 -4.58 -18.22
C VAL A 111 0.03 -5.74 -19.21
N LYS A 112 0.65 -6.86 -18.83
CA LYS A 112 0.76 -8.03 -19.70
C LYS A 112 -0.60 -8.60 -20.04
N VAL A 113 -1.46 -8.81 -19.04
CA VAL A 113 -2.76 -9.44 -19.27
C VAL A 113 -3.68 -8.56 -20.13
N TRP A 114 -3.64 -7.24 -19.94
CA TRP A 114 -4.66 -6.35 -20.50
C TRP A 114 -4.24 -5.52 -21.71
N ILE A 115 -2.94 -5.20 -21.82
CA ILE A 115 -2.43 -4.24 -22.80
C ILE A 115 -1.41 -4.89 -23.73
N PHE A 116 -0.34 -5.48 -23.18
CA PHE A 116 0.80 -5.97 -23.94
C PHE A 116 1.19 -7.43 -23.58
N PRO A 117 0.41 -8.44 -23.99
CA PRO A 117 0.65 -9.84 -23.62
C PRO A 117 1.98 -10.41 -24.11
N SER A 118 2.43 -9.95 -25.29
CA SER A 118 3.67 -10.43 -25.92
C SER A 118 4.92 -9.73 -25.40
N THR A 119 4.78 -8.66 -24.60
CA THR A 119 5.93 -7.90 -24.10
C THR A 119 6.55 -8.59 -22.88
N PRO A 120 7.88 -8.81 -22.87
CA PRO A 120 8.57 -9.34 -21.71
C PRO A 120 8.39 -8.46 -20.46
N ALA A 121 8.18 -9.10 -19.30
CA ALA A 121 7.90 -8.40 -18.05
C ALA A 121 9.00 -7.40 -17.66
N TYR A 122 10.27 -7.73 -17.91
CA TYR A 122 11.39 -6.85 -17.59
C TYR A 122 11.35 -5.53 -18.38
N GLN A 123 10.83 -5.51 -19.62
CA GLN A 123 10.73 -4.29 -20.43
C GLN A 123 9.70 -3.32 -19.83
N ILE A 124 8.55 -3.86 -19.42
CA ILE A 124 7.50 -3.09 -18.72
C ILE A 124 8.06 -2.54 -17.41
N THR A 125 8.76 -3.38 -16.63
CA THR A 125 9.37 -2.99 -15.36
C THR A 125 10.40 -1.88 -15.54
N ILE A 126 11.26 -1.92 -16.57
CA ILE A 126 12.21 -0.84 -16.86
C ILE A 126 11.46 0.48 -17.06
N LEU A 127 10.40 0.49 -17.88
CA LEU A 127 9.61 1.69 -18.16
C LEU A 127 8.92 2.24 -16.90
N LEU A 128 8.35 1.37 -16.06
CA LEU A 128 7.72 1.76 -14.80
C LEU A 128 8.72 2.30 -13.76
N LEU A 129 9.98 1.90 -13.83
CA LEU A 129 11.03 2.32 -12.89
C LEU A 129 11.84 3.54 -13.36
N LEU A 130 11.72 4.00 -14.62
CA LEU A 130 12.42 5.21 -15.07
C LEU A 130 12.10 6.45 -14.19
N PRO A 131 10.82 6.76 -13.88
CA PRO A 131 10.50 7.92 -13.02
C PRO A 131 11.02 7.75 -11.58
N PHE A 132 11.14 6.50 -11.11
CA PHE A 132 11.62 6.21 -9.75
C PHE A 132 13.06 6.72 -9.53
N ILE A 133 13.94 6.62 -10.54
CA ILE A 133 15.31 7.15 -10.44
C ILE A 133 15.26 8.66 -10.18
N ILE A 134 14.50 9.39 -11.00
CA ILE A 134 14.42 10.85 -10.96
C ILE A 134 13.87 11.32 -9.60
N LEU A 135 12.82 10.66 -9.12
CA LEU A 135 12.21 10.97 -7.82
C LEU A 135 13.14 10.64 -6.65
N THR A 136 13.86 9.50 -6.71
CA THR A 136 14.80 9.09 -5.65
C THR A 136 16.03 9.98 -5.57
N LEU A 137 16.55 10.44 -6.71
CA LEU A 137 17.64 11.41 -6.76
C LEU A 137 17.20 12.77 -6.20
N SER A 138 15.93 13.14 -6.37
CA SER A 138 15.34 14.39 -5.87
C SER A 138 14.90 14.31 -4.39
N GLY A 139 14.77 13.11 -3.83
CA GLY A 139 14.52 12.85 -2.41
C GLY A 139 13.05 12.93 -1.98
N LEU A 140 12.82 12.86 -0.66
CA LEU A 140 11.48 12.70 -0.06
C LEU A 140 10.47 13.79 -0.48
N ARG A 141 10.91 15.02 -0.69
CA ARG A 141 10.01 16.11 -1.10
C ARG A 141 9.45 15.90 -2.51
N ALA A 142 10.24 15.34 -3.42
CA ALA A 142 9.78 14.99 -4.75
C ALA A 142 8.73 13.87 -4.67
N LEU A 143 8.96 12.83 -3.86
CA LEU A 143 7.99 11.75 -3.65
C LEU A 143 6.66 12.23 -3.05
N THR A 144 6.71 13.06 -2.01
CA THR A 144 5.49 13.60 -1.39
C THR A 144 4.73 14.54 -2.35
N SER A 145 5.45 15.37 -3.11
CA SER A 145 4.84 16.23 -4.14
C SER A 145 4.28 15.42 -5.32
N TYR A 146 4.93 14.31 -5.67
CA TYR A 146 4.47 13.37 -6.68
C TYR A 146 3.16 12.70 -6.24
N SER A 147 3.09 12.16 -5.02
CA SER A 147 1.83 11.58 -4.50
C SER A 147 0.69 12.58 -4.47
N MET A 148 0.97 13.85 -4.14
CA MET A 148 0.00 14.95 -4.22
C MET A 148 -0.51 15.17 -5.64
N LEU A 149 0.40 15.22 -6.62
CA LEU A 149 0.04 15.35 -8.03
C LEU A 149 -0.84 14.18 -8.44
N VAL A 150 -0.37 12.94 -8.23
CA VAL A 150 -1.12 11.74 -8.61
C VAL A 150 -2.51 11.74 -7.99
N PHE A 151 -2.64 12.04 -6.69
CA PHE A 151 -3.93 12.12 -6.01
C PHE A 151 -4.91 13.05 -6.74
N PHE A 152 -4.53 14.29 -7.03
CA PHE A 152 -5.44 15.21 -7.73
C PHE A 152 -5.74 14.76 -9.17
N PHE A 153 -4.80 14.10 -9.83
CA PHE A 153 -4.98 13.58 -11.17
C PHE A 153 -5.85 12.32 -11.24
N THR A 154 -5.98 11.54 -10.16
CA THR A 154 -6.65 10.23 -10.19
C THR A 154 -7.87 10.11 -9.26
N THR A 155 -8.06 11.03 -8.31
CA THR A 155 -9.18 10.99 -7.33
C THR A 155 -10.56 10.96 -7.98
N TRP A 156 -10.72 11.52 -9.18
CA TRP A 156 -11.99 11.51 -9.91
C TRP A 156 -12.25 10.19 -10.66
N MET A 157 -11.23 9.36 -10.90
CA MET A 157 -11.35 8.13 -11.70
C MET A 157 -12.44 7.16 -11.21
N PRO A 158 -12.62 6.90 -9.90
CA PRO A 158 -13.68 6.00 -9.43
C PRO A 158 -15.08 6.44 -9.88
N LEU A 159 -15.32 7.73 -10.15
CA LEU A 159 -16.62 8.21 -10.63
C LEU A 159 -17.00 7.59 -11.98
N PHE A 160 -16.01 7.23 -12.82
CA PHE A 160 -16.25 6.56 -14.10
C PHE A 160 -16.87 5.17 -13.92
N LEU A 161 -16.66 4.52 -12.78
CA LEU A 161 -17.25 3.23 -12.49
C LEU A 161 -18.78 3.31 -12.41
N LEU A 162 -19.38 4.47 -12.11
CA LEU A 162 -20.84 4.64 -12.12
C LEU A 162 -21.46 4.40 -13.49
N PHE A 163 -20.73 4.64 -14.58
CA PHE A 163 -21.24 4.40 -15.93
C PHE A 163 -21.48 2.91 -16.19
N SER A 164 -20.80 2.00 -15.47
CA SER A 164 -21.02 0.55 -15.58
C SER A 164 -22.45 0.15 -15.19
N LEU A 165 -23.09 0.90 -14.29
CA LEU A 165 -24.44 0.61 -13.80
C LEU A 165 -25.52 0.80 -14.88
N LYS A 166 -25.21 1.49 -15.99
CA LYS A 166 -26.11 1.55 -17.14
C LYS A 166 -26.26 0.20 -17.85
N THR A 167 -25.23 -0.65 -17.75
CA THR A 167 -25.17 -1.94 -18.44
C THR A 167 -25.75 -3.05 -17.59
N ASN A 168 -25.47 -3.05 -16.30
CA ASN A 168 -26.08 -3.98 -15.35
C ASN A 168 -26.18 -3.33 -13.96
N TYR A 169 -27.35 -3.45 -13.33
CA TYR A 169 -27.61 -2.90 -12.01
C TYR A 169 -28.66 -3.74 -11.30
N ASN A 170 -28.24 -4.45 -10.25
CA ASN A 170 -29.14 -5.20 -9.39
C ASN A 170 -28.73 -5.04 -7.90
N PRO A 171 -29.29 -4.03 -7.20
CA PRO A 171 -28.99 -3.82 -5.78
C PRO A 171 -29.52 -4.96 -4.89
N LEU A 172 -30.46 -5.79 -5.37
CA LEU A 172 -30.97 -6.93 -4.61
C LEU A 172 -29.90 -8.01 -4.38
N HIS A 173 -28.79 -7.98 -5.14
CA HIS A 173 -27.65 -8.87 -4.87
C HIS A 173 -27.03 -8.64 -3.48
N LEU A 174 -27.21 -7.46 -2.88
CA LEU A 174 -26.75 -7.18 -1.51
C LEU A 174 -27.66 -7.79 -0.43
N LEU A 175 -28.81 -8.34 -0.81
CA LEU A 175 -29.79 -8.90 0.11
C LEU A 175 -29.84 -10.43 0.02
N PRO A 176 -30.17 -11.13 1.13
CA PRO A 176 -30.28 -10.59 2.49
C PRO A 176 -28.91 -10.27 3.11
N ILE A 177 -28.87 -9.32 4.06
CA ILE A 177 -27.67 -9.00 4.84
C ILE A 177 -27.51 -10.04 5.96
N PHE A 178 -26.28 -10.45 6.24
CA PHE A 178 -25.92 -11.52 7.19
C PHE A 178 -26.42 -12.90 6.77
N LYS A 179 -26.41 -13.20 5.46
CA LYS A 179 -26.93 -14.45 4.91
C LYS A 179 -26.27 -15.69 5.55
N GLU A 180 -24.97 -15.62 5.78
CA GLU A 180 -24.16 -16.71 6.36
C GLU A 180 -23.70 -16.40 7.80
N GLY A 181 -24.29 -15.37 8.42
CA GLY A 181 -23.94 -14.91 9.76
C GLY A 181 -22.64 -14.09 9.83
N LEU A 182 -22.16 -13.85 11.06
CA LEU A 182 -21.04 -12.95 11.32
C LEU A 182 -19.66 -13.58 11.10
N TYR A 183 -19.55 -14.90 11.26
CA TYR A 183 -18.25 -15.57 11.23
C TYR A 183 -17.51 -15.43 9.88
N PRO A 184 -18.15 -15.64 8.71
CA PRO A 184 -17.51 -15.42 7.42
C PRO A 184 -17.02 -13.97 7.24
N ILE A 185 -17.80 -12.99 7.70
CA ILE A 185 -17.46 -11.56 7.64
C ILE A 185 -16.19 -11.27 8.45
N VAL A 186 -16.11 -11.77 9.68
CA VAL A 186 -14.92 -11.59 10.53
C VAL A 186 -13.72 -12.30 9.90
N LYS A 187 -13.88 -13.53 9.41
CA LYS A 187 -12.82 -14.29 8.75
C LYS A 187 -12.28 -13.57 7.51
N ALA A 188 -13.15 -12.97 6.69
CA ALA A 188 -12.78 -12.23 5.49
C ALA A 188 -12.09 -10.89 5.79
N THR A 189 -12.11 -10.41 7.04
CA THR A 189 -11.37 -9.19 7.44
C THR A 189 -9.87 -9.31 7.14
N LYS A 190 -9.30 -10.54 7.18
CA LYS A 190 -7.90 -10.77 6.82
C LYS A 190 -7.54 -10.31 5.40
N GLU A 191 -8.48 -10.42 4.46
CA GLU A 191 -8.29 -10.03 3.05
C GLU A 191 -8.09 -8.51 2.89
N THR A 192 -8.41 -7.73 3.93
CA THR A 192 -8.28 -6.28 3.93
C THR A 192 -6.96 -5.79 4.50
N ILE A 193 -6.20 -6.64 5.21
CA ILE A 193 -4.95 -6.27 5.88
C ILE A 193 -3.93 -5.75 4.88
N THR A 194 -3.64 -6.55 3.83
CA THR A 194 -2.70 -6.17 2.78
C THR A 194 -3.15 -4.92 2.01
N PRO A 195 -4.42 -4.79 1.58
CA PRO A 195 -4.95 -3.54 1.03
C PRO A 195 -4.79 -2.29 1.92
N TYR A 196 -4.89 -2.43 3.24
CA TYR A 196 -4.72 -1.30 4.16
C TYR A 196 -3.26 -1.07 4.60
N ALA A 197 -2.31 -1.93 4.22
CA ALA A 197 -0.89 -1.70 4.43
C ALA A 197 -0.46 -0.39 3.74
N GLY A 198 0.41 0.37 4.39
CA GLY A 198 0.82 1.72 4.00
C GLY A 198 0.85 2.70 5.17
N LEU A 199 0.09 2.43 6.24
CA LEU A 199 0.12 3.24 7.47
C LEU A 199 1.50 3.20 8.14
N GLU A 200 2.20 2.09 8.01
CA GLU A 200 3.49 1.84 8.62
C GLU A 200 4.63 2.67 8.02
N ILE A 201 4.41 3.29 6.85
CA ILE A 201 5.29 4.31 6.30
C ILE A 201 5.46 5.52 7.24
N ALA A 202 4.51 5.70 8.18
CA ALA A 202 4.58 6.70 9.24
C ALA A 202 5.91 6.63 10.01
N TYR A 203 6.50 5.43 10.19
CA TYR A 203 7.82 5.29 10.83
C TYR A 203 8.92 6.12 10.16
N TYR A 204 8.84 6.28 8.84
CA TYR A 204 9.83 6.99 8.04
C TYR A 204 9.49 8.46 7.82
N ILE A 205 8.21 8.80 7.61
CA ILE A 205 7.80 10.16 7.26
C ILE A 205 7.51 11.05 8.48
N TYR A 206 7.13 10.47 9.63
CA TYR A 206 6.78 11.24 10.83
C TYR A 206 7.87 12.21 11.33
N PRO A 207 9.18 11.87 11.31
CA PRO A 207 10.21 12.82 11.71
C PRO A 207 10.18 14.15 10.94
N PHE A 208 9.70 14.13 9.70
CA PHE A 208 9.61 15.28 8.80
C PHE A 208 8.26 16.03 8.90
N LEU A 209 7.28 15.52 9.64
CA LEU A 209 5.96 16.13 9.77
C LEU A 209 6.01 17.44 10.57
N GLN A 210 5.40 18.50 10.03
CA GLN A 210 5.34 19.83 10.67
C GLN A 210 4.57 19.84 11.99
N LYS A 211 3.34 19.31 11.99
CA LYS A 211 2.41 19.33 13.12
C LYS A 211 2.24 17.93 13.70
N LYS A 212 3.28 17.41 14.34
CA LYS A 212 3.36 16.05 14.92
C LYS A 212 2.20 15.72 15.88
N GLN A 213 1.68 16.71 16.59
CA GLN A 213 0.51 16.55 17.47
C GLN A 213 -0.78 16.17 16.71
N LYS A 214 -0.87 16.46 15.41
CA LYS A 214 -2.00 16.10 14.55
C LYS A 214 -1.76 14.80 13.77
N ALA A 215 -0.67 14.09 14.01
CA ALA A 215 -0.29 12.90 13.23
C ALA A 215 -1.34 11.78 13.33
N ILE A 216 -1.91 11.52 14.51
CA ILE A 216 -2.98 10.52 14.68
C ILE A 216 -4.20 10.92 13.84
N LYS A 217 -4.66 12.17 13.95
CA LYS A 217 -5.78 12.68 13.16
C LYS A 217 -5.52 12.56 11.66
N GLY A 218 -4.31 12.92 11.21
CA GLY A 218 -3.93 12.79 9.80
C GLY A 218 -3.95 11.33 9.32
N LEU A 219 -3.37 10.42 10.10
CA LEU A 219 -3.35 9.00 9.77
C LEU A 219 -4.77 8.42 9.68
N LEU A 220 -5.63 8.75 10.64
CA LEU A 220 -7.02 8.29 10.63
C LEU A 220 -7.81 8.84 9.44
N ILE A 221 -7.63 10.13 9.10
CA ILE A 221 -8.25 10.72 7.90
C ILE A 221 -7.79 10.00 6.63
N ALA A 222 -6.49 9.69 6.52
CA ALA A 222 -5.95 8.95 5.37
C ALA A 222 -6.61 7.56 5.26
N ASN A 223 -6.62 6.80 6.35
CA ASN A 223 -7.18 5.44 6.37
C ASN A 223 -8.69 5.44 6.11
N THR A 224 -9.42 6.41 6.67
CA THR A 224 -10.86 6.58 6.42
C THR A 224 -11.15 6.97 4.97
N GLY A 225 -10.32 7.83 4.36
CA GLY A 225 -10.43 8.14 2.93
C GLY A 225 -10.28 6.89 2.07
N THR A 226 -9.27 6.05 2.35
CA THR A 226 -9.06 4.77 1.66
C THR A 226 -10.25 3.83 1.85
N MET A 227 -10.78 3.72 3.08
CA MET A 227 -11.94 2.89 3.40
C MET A 227 -13.16 3.25 2.56
N PHE A 228 -13.43 4.55 2.34
CA PHE A 228 -14.54 4.98 1.49
C PHE A 228 -14.37 4.55 0.03
N PHE A 229 -13.16 4.65 -0.52
CA PHE A 229 -12.87 4.18 -1.88
C PHE A 229 -13.08 2.68 -2.01
N TYR A 230 -12.60 1.92 -1.02
CA TYR A 230 -12.75 0.47 -0.92
C TYR A 230 -14.22 0.03 -0.83
N LEU A 231 -15.00 0.66 0.06
CA LEU A 231 -16.45 0.42 0.11
C LEU A 231 -17.11 0.75 -1.21
N TYR A 232 -16.80 1.91 -1.79
CA TYR A 232 -17.40 2.36 -3.03
C TYR A 232 -17.19 1.35 -4.17
N VAL A 233 -15.96 0.89 -4.41
CA VAL A 233 -15.69 -0.07 -5.49
C VAL A 233 -16.26 -1.46 -5.22
N THR A 234 -16.24 -1.92 -3.96
CA THR A 234 -16.79 -3.23 -3.61
C THR A 234 -18.31 -3.24 -3.74
N ILE A 235 -19.00 -2.21 -3.25
CA ILE A 235 -20.45 -2.09 -3.38
C ILE A 235 -20.85 -2.01 -4.86
N LEU A 236 -20.15 -1.18 -5.66
CA LEU A 236 -20.40 -1.12 -7.10
C LEU A 236 -20.19 -2.47 -7.79
N SER A 237 -19.17 -3.23 -7.38
CA SER A 237 -18.94 -4.57 -7.92
C SER A 237 -20.08 -5.52 -7.54
N TYR A 238 -20.55 -5.48 -6.29
CA TYR A 238 -21.58 -6.40 -5.79
C TYR A 238 -22.96 -6.15 -6.41
N ILE A 239 -23.30 -4.90 -6.71
CA ILE A 239 -24.56 -4.58 -7.40
C ILE A 239 -24.50 -4.83 -8.92
N TYR A 240 -23.30 -4.93 -9.51
CA TYR A 240 -23.13 -5.19 -10.93
C TYR A 240 -23.00 -6.69 -11.25
N PHE A 241 -22.15 -7.41 -10.51
CA PHE A 241 -21.91 -8.84 -10.72
C PHE A 241 -22.92 -9.68 -9.93
N SER A 242 -23.21 -10.89 -10.43
CA SER A 242 -23.94 -11.87 -9.61
C SER A 242 -23.05 -12.36 -8.45
N PRO A 243 -23.63 -12.81 -7.32
CA PRO A 243 -22.87 -13.26 -6.15
C PRO A 243 -21.86 -14.38 -6.45
N GLU A 244 -22.17 -15.28 -7.38
CA GLU A 244 -21.24 -16.31 -7.83
C GLU A 244 -20.26 -15.77 -8.88
N GLY A 245 -20.75 -14.96 -9.83
CA GLY A 245 -19.93 -14.48 -10.94
C GLY A 245 -18.76 -13.58 -10.52
N ILE A 246 -18.86 -12.84 -9.43
CA ILE A 246 -17.76 -11.99 -8.95
C ILE A 246 -16.56 -12.80 -8.43
N LYS A 247 -16.79 -14.03 -7.94
CA LYS A 247 -15.74 -14.89 -7.36
C LYS A 247 -14.73 -15.32 -8.42
N ASP A 248 -15.17 -15.44 -9.67
CA ASP A 248 -14.35 -15.86 -10.81
C ASP A 248 -13.60 -14.69 -11.50
N VAL A 249 -13.77 -13.46 -11.02
CA VAL A 249 -13.17 -12.25 -11.63
C VAL A 249 -12.00 -11.76 -10.79
N ILE A 250 -10.78 -11.85 -11.33
CA ILE A 250 -9.53 -11.44 -10.64
C ILE A 250 -9.48 -9.91 -10.41
N TRP A 251 -9.88 -9.11 -11.40
CA TRP A 251 -9.93 -7.65 -11.31
C TRP A 251 -11.35 -7.11 -11.58
N PRO A 252 -12.27 -7.21 -10.59
CA PRO A 252 -13.66 -6.80 -10.77
C PRO A 252 -13.80 -5.37 -11.28
N VAL A 253 -12.98 -4.45 -10.78
CA VAL A 253 -13.03 -3.02 -11.15
C VAL A 253 -12.75 -2.79 -12.63
N PHE A 254 -11.78 -3.49 -13.23
CA PHE A 254 -11.52 -3.37 -14.67
C PHE A 254 -12.62 -4.02 -15.51
N HIS A 255 -13.21 -5.11 -15.02
CA HIS A 255 -14.35 -5.75 -15.68
C HIS A 255 -15.62 -4.91 -15.66
N LEU A 256 -15.86 -4.09 -14.64
CA LEU A 256 -16.97 -3.10 -14.64
C LEU A 256 -16.88 -2.18 -15.86
N LEU A 257 -15.68 -1.81 -16.26
CA LEU A 257 -15.45 -0.87 -17.36
C LEU A 257 -15.62 -1.50 -18.74
N LYS A 258 -15.51 -2.83 -18.88
CA LYS A 258 -15.80 -3.54 -20.15
C LYS A 258 -17.24 -3.35 -20.61
N GLY A 259 -18.16 -3.17 -19.67
CA GLY A 259 -19.58 -2.92 -19.94
C GLY A 259 -19.85 -1.51 -20.46
N VAL A 260 -18.91 -0.56 -20.31
CA VAL A 260 -19.07 0.85 -20.67
C VAL A 260 -18.54 1.09 -22.07
N ARG A 261 -19.44 1.39 -23.01
CA ARG A 261 -19.09 1.73 -24.40
C ARG A 261 -19.56 3.14 -24.74
N PHE A 262 -18.65 3.96 -25.24
CA PHE A 262 -18.98 5.26 -25.83
C PHE A 262 -18.84 5.18 -27.35
N SER A 263 -19.58 6.01 -28.08
CA SER A 263 -19.55 6.03 -29.56
C SER A 263 -18.17 6.32 -30.16
N PHE A 264 -17.28 6.95 -29.39
CA PHE A 264 -15.89 7.26 -29.79
C PHE A 264 -14.84 6.40 -29.05
N MET A 265 -15.24 5.53 -28.13
CA MET A 265 -14.32 4.78 -27.26
C MET A 265 -14.90 3.43 -26.87
N GLU A 266 -14.34 2.38 -27.46
CA GLU A 266 -14.82 0.99 -27.29
C GLU A 266 -14.11 0.24 -26.15
N ARG A 267 -12.88 0.64 -25.78
CA ARG A 267 -12.03 -0.04 -24.77
C ARG A 267 -11.59 0.90 -23.65
N LEU A 268 -12.55 1.46 -22.93
CA LEU A 268 -12.29 2.39 -21.82
C LEU A 268 -11.45 1.74 -20.70
N GLU A 269 -11.56 0.44 -20.52
CA GLU A 269 -10.78 -0.31 -19.53
C GLU A 269 -9.27 -0.18 -19.76
N ILE A 270 -8.77 -0.13 -21.01
CA ILE A 270 -7.34 0.04 -21.27
C ILE A 270 -6.85 1.41 -20.77
N ILE A 271 -7.61 2.46 -21.07
CA ILE A 271 -7.23 3.83 -20.71
C ILE A 271 -7.25 3.98 -19.20
N TYR A 272 -8.27 3.40 -18.55
CA TYR A 272 -8.34 3.37 -17.09
C TYR A 272 -7.13 2.64 -16.51
N ILE A 273 -6.77 1.46 -17.03
CA ILE A 273 -5.59 0.71 -16.57
C ILE A 273 -4.32 1.55 -16.74
N ALA A 274 -4.11 2.15 -17.92
CA ALA A 274 -2.93 2.97 -18.20
C ALA A 274 -2.79 4.14 -17.22
N TYR A 275 -3.89 4.84 -16.92
CA TYR A 275 -3.91 5.90 -15.91
C TYR A 275 -3.67 5.35 -14.50
N TYR A 276 -4.26 4.19 -14.19
CA TYR A 276 -4.17 3.57 -12.88
C TYR A 276 -2.75 3.05 -12.56
N LEU A 277 -1.90 2.80 -13.56
CA LEU A 277 -0.47 2.53 -13.33
C LEU A 277 0.25 3.68 -12.61
N ILE A 278 -0.24 4.91 -12.77
CA ILE A 278 0.25 6.08 -12.03
C ILE A 278 -0.17 6.00 -10.54
N VAL A 279 -1.27 5.33 -10.22
CA VAL A 279 -1.64 5.05 -8.82
C VAL A 279 -0.77 3.94 -8.24
N PHE A 280 -0.43 2.90 -9.02
CA PHE A 280 0.52 1.87 -8.56
C PHE A 280 1.88 2.45 -8.17
N SER A 281 2.36 3.44 -8.92
CA SER A 281 3.66 4.05 -8.66
C SER A 281 3.72 4.79 -7.31
N THR A 282 2.60 5.30 -6.78
CA THR A 282 2.55 5.96 -5.46
C THR A 282 2.74 5.00 -4.30
N THR A 283 2.69 3.69 -4.54
CA THR A 283 3.06 2.66 -3.57
C THR A 283 4.45 2.10 -3.86
N ILE A 284 4.74 1.80 -5.13
CA ILE A 284 6.04 1.25 -5.57
C ILE A 284 7.18 2.18 -5.18
N TYR A 285 7.09 3.47 -5.53
CA TYR A 285 8.21 4.39 -5.37
C TYR A 285 8.53 4.67 -3.90
N PRO A 286 7.57 4.99 -3.01
CA PRO A 286 7.87 5.17 -1.59
C PRO A 286 8.47 3.95 -0.92
N TYR A 287 7.92 2.75 -1.16
CA TYR A 287 8.43 1.52 -0.55
C TYR A 287 9.85 1.20 -1.01
N LEU A 288 10.12 1.25 -2.32
CA LEU A 288 11.47 1.06 -2.84
C LEU A 288 12.44 2.15 -2.38
N PHE A 289 11.98 3.41 -2.29
CA PHE A 289 12.78 4.53 -1.80
C PHE A 289 13.22 4.33 -0.35
N PHE A 290 12.29 4.06 0.57
CA PHE A 290 12.63 3.90 1.98
C PHE A 290 13.39 2.61 2.27
N SER A 291 13.17 1.54 1.49
CA SER A 291 14.03 0.37 1.50
C SER A 291 15.47 0.74 1.12
N PHE A 292 15.65 1.38 -0.04
CA PHE A 292 16.97 1.79 -0.53
C PHE A 292 17.69 2.73 0.45
N GLU A 293 17.01 3.77 0.94
CA GLU A 293 17.58 4.73 1.89
C GLU A 293 17.95 4.09 3.25
N SER A 294 17.28 3.00 3.64
CA SER A 294 17.63 2.27 4.87
C SER A 294 18.99 1.58 4.76
N VAL A 295 19.37 1.13 3.56
CA VAL A 295 20.68 0.50 3.30
C VAL A 295 21.73 1.53 2.91
N ALA A 296 21.35 2.54 2.14
CA ALA A 296 22.26 3.56 1.61
C ALA A 296 22.63 4.67 2.61
N ILE A 297 22.10 4.64 3.84
CA ILE A 297 22.21 5.75 4.82
C ILE A 297 23.65 6.19 5.16
N SER A 298 24.62 5.28 5.00
CA SER A 298 26.04 5.51 5.29
C SER A 298 26.89 5.73 4.03
N LEU A 299 26.31 5.65 2.84
CA LEU A 299 27.04 5.81 1.58
C LEU A 299 27.30 7.29 1.28
N GLN A 300 28.49 7.58 0.76
CA GLN A 300 28.79 8.90 0.20
C GLN A 300 27.96 9.16 -1.06
N LYS A 301 27.77 10.43 -1.45
CA LYS A 301 26.85 10.82 -2.54
C LYS A 301 27.11 10.08 -3.86
N ASN A 302 28.38 9.99 -4.30
CA ASN A 302 28.71 9.29 -5.55
C ASN A 302 28.42 7.78 -5.44
N ALA A 303 28.82 7.15 -4.32
CA ALA A 303 28.54 5.74 -4.06
C ALA A 303 27.03 5.46 -3.94
N ARG A 304 26.25 6.38 -3.36
CA ARG A 304 24.79 6.31 -3.27
C ARG A 304 24.15 6.29 -4.65
N ASN A 305 24.59 7.15 -5.58
CA ASN A 305 24.03 7.18 -6.93
C ASN A 305 24.31 5.88 -7.71
N TRP A 306 25.53 5.35 -7.61
CA TRP A 306 25.85 4.04 -8.18
C TRP A 306 25.09 2.89 -7.52
N ALA A 307 24.90 2.93 -6.20
CA ALA A 307 24.10 1.95 -5.49
C ALA A 307 22.63 1.98 -5.92
N LEU A 308 22.07 3.16 -6.23
CA LEU A 308 20.72 3.29 -6.77
C LEU A 308 20.58 2.61 -8.14
N LEU A 309 21.56 2.80 -9.03
CA LEU A 309 21.59 2.12 -10.32
C LEU A 309 21.72 0.60 -10.15
N ALA A 310 22.60 0.15 -9.26
CA ALA A 310 22.74 -1.28 -8.95
C ALA A 310 21.44 -1.88 -8.38
N PHE A 311 20.75 -1.15 -7.51
CA PHE A 311 19.46 -1.55 -6.93
C PHE A 311 18.37 -1.68 -8.01
N MET A 312 18.32 -0.75 -8.97
CA MET A 312 17.43 -0.84 -10.12
C MET A 312 17.75 -2.04 -11.01
N LEU A 313 19.03 -2.23 -11.36
CA LEU A 313 19.47 -3.37 -12.17
C LEU A 313 19.18 -4.70 -11.47
N PHE A 314 19.30 -4.75 -10.14
CA PHE A 314 18.91 -5.91 -9.35
C PHE A 314 17.42 -6.22 -9.50
N ILE A 315 16.54 -5.23 -9.36
CA ILE A 315 15.09 -5.42 -9.56
C ILE A 315 14.79 -5.90 -10.98
N VAL A 316 15.38 -5.27 -12.00
CA VAL A 316 15.20 -5.68 -13.40
C VAL A 316 15.71 -7.11 -13.62
N GLY A 317 16.85 -7.47 -13.03
CA GLY A 317 17.40 -8.82 -13.03
C GLY A 317 16.41 -9.84 -12.45
N LEU A 318 15.79 -9.53 -11.31
CA LEU A 318 14.74 -10.38 -10.73
C LEU A 318 13.59 -10.62 -11.71
N PHE A 319 13.15 -9.62 -12.47
CA PHE A 319 12.11 -9.79 -13.50
C PHE A 319 12.55 -10.60 -14.72
N ILE A 320 13.85 -10.60 -15.05
CA ILE A 320 14.40 -11.45 -16.11
C ILE A 320 14.41 -12.92 -15.64
N PHE A 321 14.78 -13.17 -14.38
CA PHE A 321 14.91 -14.52 -13.84
C PHE A 321 13.60 -15.16 -13.38
N LEU A 322 12.71 -14.39 -12.75
CA LEU A 322 11.56 -14.96 -12.05
C LEU A 322 10.48 -15.51 -12.99
N ASN A 323 10.36 -14.98 -14.22
CA ASN A 323 9.28 -15.24 -15.20
C ASN A 323 8.12 -16.12 -14.66
N PRO A 324 7.34 -15.59 -13.70
CA PRO A 324 6.57 -16.47 -12.82
C PRO A 324 5.35 -17.05 -13.54
N ASP A 325 5.08 -18.32 -13.27
CA ASP A 325 3.78 -18.92 -13.56
C ASP A 325 2.74 -18.51 -12.51
N VAL A 326 1.48 -18.91 -12.72
CA VAL A 326 0.36 -18.56 -11.84
C VAL A 326 0.59 -19.00 -10.40
N ASP A 327 1.12 -20.20 -10.17
CA ASP A 327 1.36 -20.73 -8.83
C ASP A 327 2.44 -19.94 -8.10
N GLN A 328 3.49 -19.52 -8.81
CA GLN A 328 4.53 -18.65 -8.28
C GLN A 328 4.01 -17.26 -7.93
N TYR A 329 3.11 -16.67 -8.73
CA TYR A 329 2.43 -15.43 -8.35
C TYR A 329 1.63 -15.59 -7.06
N LEU A 330 0.85 -16.66 -6.94
CA LEU A 330 0.06 -16.95 -5.74
C LEU A 330 0.94 -17.14 -4.50
N PHE A 331 2.09 -17.81 -4.66
CA PHE A 331 3.06 -17.96 -3.58
C PHE A 331 3.64 -16.61 -3.13
N ILE A 332 4.06 -15.76 -4.08
CA ILE A 332 4.61 -14.43 -3.78
C ILE A 332 3.54 -13.56 -3.08
N TYR A 333 2.29 -13.60 -3.53
CA TYR A 333 1.19 -12.87 -2.92
C TYR A 333 0.89 -13.36 -1.50
N SER A 334 0.82 -14.68 -1.29
CA SER A 334 0.64 -15.28 0.04
C SER A 334 1.78 -14.93 1.00
N LEU A 335 3.03 -14.95 0.51
CA LEU A 335 4.18 -14.54 1.30
C LEU A 335 4.08 -13.06 1.71
N MET A 336 3.60 -12.19 0.81
CA MET A 336 3.36 -10.78 1.15
C MET A 336 2.29 -10.63 2.23
N ASP A 337 1.21 -11.42 2.18
CA ASP A 337 0.17 -11.38 3.21
C ASP A 337 0.71 -11.79 4.59
N ILE A 338 1.54 -12.83 4.65
CA ILE A 338 2.24 -13.23 5.88
C ILE A 338 3.15 -12.10 6.39
N LEU A 339 3.94 -11.49 5.49
CA LEU A 339 4.84 -10.40 5.86
C LEU A 339 4.06 -9.16 6.35
N ASN A 340 2.90 -8.84 5.78
CA ASN A 340 2.03 -7.77 6.29
C ASN A 340 1.51 -8.11 7.70
N VAL A 341 1.09 -9.35 7.96
CA VAL A 341 0.71 -9.75 9.31
C VAL A 341 1.89 -9.57 10.29
N VAL A 342 3.10 -9.96 9.91
CA VAL A 342 4.28 -9.84 10.80
C VAL A 342 4.70 -8.38 11.00
N PHE A 343 4.96 -7.63 9.92
CA PHE A 343 5.60 -6.32 9.98
C PHE A 343 4.63 -5.15 10.10
N PHE A 344 3.41 -5.28 9.57
CA PHE A 344 2.38 -4.26 9.66
C PHE A 344 1.46 -4.47 10.86
N ILE A 345 1.09 -5.70 11.22
CA ILE A 345 0.20 -5.96 12.37
C ILE A 345 0.97 -6.25 13.67
N LEU A 346 1.71 -7.36 13.72
CA LEU A 346 2.31 -7.87 14.96
C LEU A 346 3.43 -6.96 15.47
N LEU A 347 4.33 -6.51 14.59
CA LEU A 347 5.46 -5.69 14.99
C LEU A 347 5.04 -4.38 15.68
N PRO A 348 4.12 -3.55 15.16
CA PRO A 348 3.68 -2.36 15.88
C PRO A 348 3.03 -2.63 17.24
N ILE A 349 2.23 -3.69 17.36
CA ILE A 349 1.57 -4.07 18.62
C ILE A 349 2.63 -4.46 19.65
N LEU A 350 3.51 -5.40 19.30
CA LEU A 350 4.58 -5.88 20.18
C LEU A 350 5.56 -4.76 20.52
N PHE A 351 5.91 -3.91 19.55
CA PHE A 351 6.82 -2.80 19.76
C PHE A 351 6.22 -1.75 20.68
N PHE A 352 4.94 -1.41 20.50
CA PHE A 352 4.25 -0.48 21.39
C PHE A 352 4.16 -1.02 22.82
N ALA A 353 3.76 -2.29 22.99
CA ALA A 353 3.72 -2.95 24.30
C ALA A 353 5.10 -2.96 24.99
N TYR A 354 6.14 -3.35 24.25
CA TYR A 354 7.52 -3.31 24.75
C TYR A 354 7.96 -1.89 25.12
N SER A 355 7.57 -0.87 24.35
CA SER A 355 7.90 0.52 24.65
C SER A 355 7.35 0.98 26.00
N ILE A 356 6.16 0.49 26.39
CA ILE A 356 5.52 0.80 27.67
C ILE A 356 6.32 0.14 28.80
N LEU A 357 6.62 -1.15 28.66
CA LEU A 357 7.41 -1.91 29.64
C LEU A 357 8.79 -1.28 29.85
N PHE A 358 9.49 -0.96 28.76
CA PHE A 358 10.81 -0.33 28.81
C PHE A 358 10.79 1.01 29.56
N THR A 359 9.78 1.85 29.30
CA THR A 359 9.62 3.15 29.98
C THR A 359 9.33 2.97 31.47
N TRP A 360 8.53 1.97 31.83
CA TRP A 360 8.21 1.67 33.22
C TRP A 360 9.43 1.17 34.01
N ILE A 361 10.23 0.27 33.42
CA ILE A 361 11.46 -0.24 34.05
C ILE A 361 12.49 0.87 34.23
N THR A 362 12.68 1.72 33.22
CA THR A 362 13.69 2.80 33.27
C THR A 362 13.33 3.89 34.29
N ARG A 363 12.04 4.24 34.43
CA ARG A 363 11.59 5.16 35.49
C ARG A 363 11.85 4.62 36.90
N ARG A 364 11.64 3.32 37.12
CA ARG A 364 11.94 2.65 38.41
C ARG A 364 13.42 2.60 38.78
N LYS A 365 14.32 2.73 37.81
CA LYS A 365 15.77 2.80 38.07
C LYS A 365 16.27 4.22 38.37
N GLN A 366 15.42 5.23 38.17
CA GLN A 366 15.73 6.64 38.40
C GLN A 366 15.10 7.21 39.68
N LEU A 367 14.13 6.47 40.25
CA LEU A 367 13.63 6.63 41.61
C LEU A 367 14.46 5.73 42.53
#